data_AF-A0A564TEC1-F1
#
_entry.id   AF-A0A564TEC1-F1
#
_cell.length_a   1.000
_cell.length_b   1.000
_cell.length_c   1.000
_cell.angle_alpha   90.00
_cell.angle_beta   90.00
_cell.angle_gamma   90.00
#
_symmetry.space_group_name_H-M   'P 1'
#
loop_
_entity.id
_entity.type
_entity.pdbx_description
1 polymer ?
#
loop_
_entity_poly.entity_id
_entity_poly.type
_entity_poly.pdbx_seq_one_letter_code
_entity_poly.pdbx_strand_id
1 'polypeptide(L)'
;MKLKPDCIRDILLIVEKYATYSNDVEQEIVFQELENKYNHEEILYHVRQCEASGLFLKVQHFFGGFSIIDLSPAGHQFINDIRQDTNWNKIKEIAKNVGSTSLDVLKEISVQVISNLISNQFSK
;
A
#
# COMPACT_ATOMS: atom_id res chain seq x y z
N MET A 1 14.15 9.87 -0.37
CA MET A 1 14.38 8.40 -0.38
C MET A 1 13.84 7.83 -1.69
N LYS A 2 14.19 6.60 -2.07
CA LYS A 2 13.55 5.94 -3.23
C LYS A 2 12.28 5.23 -2.78
N LEU A 3 11.26 5.21 -3.63
CA LEU A 3 10.02 4.47 -3.37
C LEU A 3 10.32 2.96 -3.28
N LYS A 4 9.85 2.32 -2.21
CA LYS A 4 9.93 0.88 -1.95
C LYS A 4 8.51 0.30 -2.01
N PRO A 5 8.12 -0.34 -3.11
CA PRO A 5 6.76 -0.86 -3.28
C PRO A 5 6.35 -1.85 -2.18
N ASP A 6 7.28 -2.68 -1.70
CA ASP A 6 7.02 -3.65 -0.64
C ASP A 6 6.72 -2.96 0.71
N CYS A 7 7.39 -1.84 1.02
CA CYS A 7 7.12 -1.06 2.23
C CYS A 7 5.71 -0.43 2.18
N ILE A 8 5.31 0.09 1.02
CA ILE A 8 3.94 0.60 0.80
C ILE A 8 2.92 -0.50 1.04
N ARG A 9 3.09 -1.67 0.39
CA ARG A 9 2.18 -2.80 0.56
C ARG A 9 2.06 -3.22 2.02
N ASP A 10 3.19 -3.35 2.71
CA ASP A 10 3.22 -3.73 4.13
C ASP A 10 2.48 -2.71 5.01
N ILE A 11 2.69 -1.40 4.81
CA ILE A 11 1.98 -0.33 5.55
C ILE A 11 0.47 -0.42 5.30
N LEU A 12 0.04 -0.57 4.04
CA LEU A 12 -1.39 -0.65 3.72
C LEU A 12 -2.07 -1.87 4.37
N LEU A 13 -1.39 -3.02 4.40
CA LEU A 13 -1.88 -4.23 5.08
C LEU A 13 -1.98 -4.05 6.60
N ILE A 14 -1.02 -3.34 7.21
CA ILE A 14 -1.08 -3.01 8.64
C ILE A 14 -2.25 -2.09 8.93
N VAL A 15 -2.44 -1.03 8.12
CA VAL A 15 -3.57 -0.12 8.30
C VAL A 15 -4.89 -0.88 8.19
N GLU A 16 -5.05 -1.72 7.17
CA GLU A 16 -6.25 -2.56 7.02
C GLU A 16 -6.49 -3.51 8.20
N LYS A 17 -5.43 -4.07 8.79
CA LYS A 17 -5.51 -5.02 9.90
C LYS A 17 -5.96 -4.36 11.20
N TYR A 18 -5.52 -3.13 11.45
CA TYR A 18 -5.67 -2.48 12.76
C TYR A 18 -6.71 -1.36 12.76
N ALA A 19 -6.97 -0.71 11.63
CA ALA A 19 -7.99 0.31 11.53
C ALA A 19 -9.37 -0.31 11.77
N THR A 20 -10.17 0.38 12.56
CA THR A 20 -11.58 0.05 12.76
C THR A 20 -12.38 1.34 12.76
N TYR A 21 -13.71 1.24 12.66
CA TYR A 21 -14.56 2.43 12.74
C TYR A 21 -14.30 3.29 13.99
N SER A 22 -13.88 2.68 15.10
CA SER A 22 -13.69 3.35 16.38
C SER A 22 -12.24 3.65 16.72
N ASN A 23 -11.26 3.13 15.97
CA ASN A 23 -9.84 3.23 16.31
C ASN A 23 -9.00 3.51 15.07
N ASP A 24 -8.21 4.57 15.14
CA ASP A 24 -7.14 4.88 14.21
C ASP A 24 -5.93 3.96 14.44
N VAL A 25 -5.03 3.90 13.47
CA VAL A 25 -3.74 3.20 13.57
C VAL A 25 -2.65 4.18 13.98
N GLU A 26 -2.17 4.04 15.22
CA GLU A 26 -1.08 4.86 15.76
C GLU A 26 0.27 4.53 15.11
N GLN A 27 1.15 5.53 15.01
CA GLN A 27 2.51 5.39 14.48
C GLN A 27 3.28 4.23 15.12
N GLU A 28 3.15 4.06 16.44
CA GLU A 28 3.85 3.05 17.23
C GLU A 28 3.47 1.63 16.78
N ILE A 29 2.20 1.39 16.40
CA ILE A 29 1.74 0.12 15.84
C ILE A 29 2.45 -0.16 14.51
N VAL A 30 2.52 0.85 13.64
CA VAL A 30 3.18 0.72 12.33
C VAL A 30 4.68 0.44 12.50
N PHE A 31 5.35 1.13 13.44
CA PHE A 31 6.75 0.89 13.75
C PHE A 31 6.98 -0.51 14.31
N GLN A 32 6.20 -0.93 15.29
CA GLN A 32 6.33 -2.26 15.89
C GLN A 32 6.17 -3.39 14.88
N GLU A 33 5.19 -3.31 13.98
CA GLU A 33 4.96 -4.36 12.98
C GLU A 33 6.05 -4.40 11.89
N LEU A 34 6.81 -3.31 11.70
CA LEU A 34 7.77 -3.15 10.60
C LEU A 34 9.23 -3.01 11.05
N GLU A 35 9.52 -2.99 12.34
CA GLU A 35 10.85 -2.74 12.92
C GLU A 35 11.94 -3.65 12.35
N ASN A 36 11.57 -4.89 11.99
CA ASN A 36 12.49 -5.89 11.47
C ASN A 36 12.72 -5.81 9.95
N LYS A 37 11.98 -4.96 9.23
CA LYS A 37 12.02 -4.85 7.76
C LYS A 37 12.52 -3.49 7.27
N TYR A 38 12.15 -2.42 7.96
CA TYR A 38 12.40 -1.05 7.52
C TYR A 38 12.77 -0.18 8.73
N ASN A 39 13.63 0.82 8.52
CA ASN A 39 13.87 1.82 9.56
C ASN A 39 12.72 2.85 9.63
N HIS A 40 12.64 3.60 10.73
CA HIS A 40 11.54 4.55 10.94
C HIS A 40 11.45 5.64 9.86
N GLU A 41 12.58 6.16 9.37
CA GLU A 41 12.59 7.15 8.28
C GLU A 41 12.01 6.58 6.98
N GLU A 42 12.29 5.31 6.69
CA GLU A 42 11.69 4.62 5.54
C GLU A 42 10.18 4.49 5.70
N ILE A 43 9.71 4.10 6.87
CA ILE A 43 8.27 3.97 7.15
C ILE A 43 7.58 5.33 7.01
N LEU A 44 8.10 6.37 7.69
CA LEU A 44 7.56 7.73 7.66
C LEU A 44 7.51 8.29 6.23
N TYR A 45 8.56 8.09 5.45
CA TYR A 45 8.58 8.49 4.06
C TYR A 45 7.46 7.83 3.26
N HIS A 46 7.24 6.52 3.41
CA HIS A 46 6.21 5.81 2.65
C HIS A 46 4.80 6.11 3.14
N VAL A 47 4.58 6.34 4.43
CA VAL A 47 3.29 6.85 4.95
C VAL A 47 2.94 8.18 4.26
N ARG A 48 3.89 9.12 4.16
CA ARG A 48 3.68 10.39 3.44
C ARG A 48 3.39 10.19 1.95
N GLN A 49 4.03 9.21 1.31
CA GLN A 49 3.73 8.89 -0.10
C GLN A 49 2.31 8.33 -0.27
N CYS A 50 1.87 7.44 0.63
CA CYS A 50 0.52 6.88 0.63
C CYS A 50 -0.54 7.96 0.89
N GLU A 51 -0.29 8.87 1.85
CA GLU A 51 -1.15 10.02 2.13
C GLU A 51 -1.29 10.93 0.91
N ALA A 52 -0.17 11.36 0.34
CA ALA A 52 -0.15 12.23 -0.85
C ALA A 52 -0.81 11.59 -2.08
N SER A 53 -0.89 10.25 -2.11
CA SER A 53 -1.51 9.48 -3.20
C SER A 53 -2.97 9.11 -2.93
N GLY A 54 -3.54 9.59 -1.81
CA GLY A 54 -4.94 9.37 -1.45
C GLY A 54 -5.27 7.92 -1.08
N LEU A 55 -4.30 7.13 -0.64
CA LEU A 55 -4.53 5.73 -0.22
C LEU A 55 -5.10 5.62 1.19
N PHE A 56 -4.96 6.67 1.99
CA PHE A 56 -5.57 6.79 3.31
C PHE A 56 -6.76 7.73 3.26
N LEU A 57 -7.76 7.46 4.11
CA LEU A 57 -8.89 8.36 4.30
C LEU A 57 -8.39 9.70 4.87
N LYS A 58 -7.51 9.62 5.87
CA LYS A 58 -6.82 10.75 6.49
C LYS A 58 -5.64 10.27 7.32
N VAL A 59 -4.56 11.04 7.31
CA VAL A 59 -3.49 10.94 8.31
C VAL A 59 -3.59 12.18 9.20
N GLN A 60 -3.63 11.97 10.51
CA GLN A 60 -3.65 13.04 11.49
C GLN A 60 -2.26 13.21 12.07
N HIS A 61 -1.62 14.34 11.73
CA HIS A 61 -0.30 14.70 12.24
C HIS A 61 -0.41 15.52 13.52
N PHE A 62 0.45 15.24 14.49
CA PHE A 62 0.55 15.97 15.76
C PHE A 62 2.01 16.06 16.21
N PHE A 63 2.28 16.78 17.30
CA PHE A 63 3.63 16.92 17.80
C PHE A 63 4.20 15.56 18.22
N GLY A 64 5.20 15.08 17.47
CA GLY A 64 5.90 13.82 17.78
C GLY A 64 5.38 12.57 17.06
N GLY A 65 4.34 12.66 16.22
CA GLY A 65 3.85 11.49 15.49
C GLY A 65 2.63 11.72 14.61
N PHE A 66 2.01 10.62 14.20
CA PHE A 66 0.79 10.60 13.42
C PHE A 66 -0.12 9.43 13.80
N SER A 67 -1.39 9.51 13.43
CA SER A 67 -2.31 8.37 13.34
C SER A 67 -2.93 8.30 11.94
N ILE A 68 -3.26 7.11 11.48
CA ILE A 68 -3.95 6.88 10.21
C ILE A 68 -5.36 6.43 10.52
N ILE A 69 -6.36 7.19 10.07
CA ILE A 69 -7.77 6.89 10.39
C ILE A 69 -8.19 5.55 9.79
N ASP A 70 -8.06 5.43 8.47
CA ASP A 70 -8.40 4.21 7.72
C ASP A 70 -7.79 4.27 6.31
N LEU A 71 -7.90 3.18 5.55
CA LEU A 71 -7.72 3.20 4.10
C LEU A 71 -8.84 4.00 3.43
N SER A 72 -8.51 4.66 2.32
CA SER A 72 -9.54 5.20 1.42
C SER A 72 -10.15 4.07 0.58
N PRO A 73 -11.27 4.30 -0.13
CA PRO A 73 -11.77 3.35 -1.12
C PRO A 73 -10.71 2.97 -2.18
N ALA A 74 -9.86 3.91 -2.59
CA ALA A 74 -8.76 3.65 -3.50
C ALA A 74 -7.65 2.79 -2.84
N GLY A 75 -7.39 3.01 -1.54
CA GLY A 75 -6.53 2.15 -0.72
C GLY A 75 -7.02 0.71 -0.66
N HIS A 76 -8.31 0.51 -0.36
CA HIS A 76 -8.93 -0.81 -0.34
C HIS A 76 -8.92 -1.49 -1.71
N GLN A 77 -9.16 -0.74 -2.79
CA GLN A 77 -9.06 -1.29 -4.14
C GLN A 77 -7.62 -1.77 -4.41
N PHE A 78 -6.64 -0.90 -4.19
CA PHE A 78 -5.24 -1.22 -4.48
C PHE A 78 -4.74 -2.40 -3.64
N ILE A 79 -5.02 -2.44 -2.33
CA ILE A 79 -4.57 -3.52 -1.46
C ILE A 79 -5.18 -4.87 -1.86
N ASN A 80 -6.44 -4.88 -2.30
CA ASN A 80 -7.08 -6.12 -2.77
C ASN A 80 -6.48 -6.64 -4.08
N ASP A 81 -6.09 -5.76 -5.00
CA ASP A 81 -5.41 -6.17 -6.23
C ASP A 81 -4.03 -6.78 -5.96
N ILE A 82 -3.31 -6.24 -4.96
CA ILE A 82 -1.93 -6.66 -4.61
C ILE A 82 -1.85 -7.62 -3.42
N ARG A 83 -2.98 -8.05 -2.84
CA ARG A 83 -3.00 -8.89 -1.63
C ARG A 83 -2.33 -10.24 -1.87
N GLN A 84 -2.63 -10.88 -3.00
CA GLN A 84 -2.07 -12.19 -3.33
C GLN A 84 -0.63 -12.03 -3.80
N ASP A 85 0.30 -12.79 -3.20
CA ASP A 85 1.72 -12.71 -3.57
C ASP A 85 1.98 -13.04 -5.03
N THR A 86 1.18 -13.94 -5.62
CA THR A 86 1.22 -14.27 -7.04
C THR A 86 0.94 -13.04 -7.92
N ASN A 87 -0.10 -12.26 -7.59
CA ASN A 87 -0.42 -11.02 -8.28
C ASN A 87 0.66 -9.97 -8.03
N TRP A 88 1.07 -9.79 -6.78
CA TRP A 88 2.06 -8.79 -6.41
C TRP A 88 3.40 -8.98 -7.12
N ASN A 89 3.89 -10.22 -7.17
CA ASN A 89 5.13 -10.54 -7.87
C ASN A 89 5.03 -10.26 -9.37
N LYS A 90 3.91 -10.61 -10.01
CA LYS A 90 3.65 -10.30 -11.42
C LYS A 90 3.60 -8.79 -11.69
N ILE A 91 2.94 -8.02 -10.80
CA ILE A 91 2.87 -6.56 -10.91
C ILE A 91 4.27 -5.94 -10.83
N LYS A 92 5.08 -6.36 -9.85
CA LYS A 92 6.47 -5.89 -9.70
C LYS A 92 7.33 -6.23 -10.92
N GLU A 93 7.15 -7.42 -11.49
CA GLU A 93 7.85 -7.84 -12.71
C GLU A 93 7.50 -6.93 -13.90
N ILE A 94 6.20 -6.68 -14.14
CA ILE A 94 5.75 -5.79 -15.22
C ILE A 94 6.30 -4.38 -15.01
N ALA A 95 6.20 -3.84 -13.79
CA ALA A 95 6.71 -2.50 -13.46
C ALA A 95 8.22 -2.39 -13.74
N LYS A 96 8.99 -3.42 -13.38
CA LYS A 96 10.43 -3.51 -13.68
C LYS A 96 10.68 -3.53 -15.19
N ASN A 97 9.91 -4.29 -15.96
CA ASN A 97 10.06 -4.39 -17.42
C ASN A 97 9.70 -3.07 -18.13
N VAL A 98 8.70 -2.34 -17.62
CA VAL A 98 8.33 -0.99 -18.10
C VAL A 98 9.38 0.05 -17.68
N GLY A 99 10.17 -0.22 -16.64
CA GLY A 99 11.19 0.69 -16.12
C GLY A 99 10.63 1.79 -15.21
N SER A 100 9.41 1.62 -14.68
CA SER A 100 8.78 2.57 -13.77
C SER A 100 8.11 1.86 -12.61
N THR A 101 8.40 2.33 -11.40
CA THR A 101 7.83 1.82 -10.14
C THR A 101 7.17 2.94 -9.35
N SER A 102 6.66 3.97 -10.01
CA SER A 102 5.84 4.99 -9.35
C SER A 102 4.55 4.36 -8.83
N LEU A 103 3.96 4.95 -7.79
CA LEU A 103 2.74 4.40 -7.19
C LEU A 103 1.55 4.41 -8.17
N ASP A 104 1.47 5.41 -9.05
CA ASP A 104 0.45 5.45 -10.11
C ASP A 104 0.62 4.32 -11.12
N VAL A 105 1.85 4.04 -11.56
CA VAL A 105 2.14 2.93 -12.46
C VAL A 105 1.82 1.58 -11.79
N LEU A 106 2.14 1.42 -10.51
CA LEU A 106 1.81 0.20 -9.77
C LEU A 106 0.29 -0.02 -9.66
N LYS A 107 -0.49 1.03 -9.40
CA LYS A 107 -1.96 0.97 -9.40
C LYS A 107 -2.52 0.63 -10.79
N GLU A 108 -1.98 1.26 -11.84
CA GLU A 108 -2.44 0.98 -13.20
C GLU A 108 -2.16 -0.49 -13.59
N ILE A 109 -0.94 -0.97 -13.33
CA ILE A 109 -0.56 -2.36 -13.60
C ILE A 109 -1.42 -3.33 -12.78
N SER A 110 -1.73 -3.01 -11.51
CA SER A 110 -2.57 -3.89 -10.67
C SER A 110 -3.95 -4.09 -11.29
N VAL A 111 -4.60 -3.01 -11.73
CA VAL A 111 -5.90 -3.05 -12.42
C VAL A 111 -5.83 -3.90 -13.69
N GLN A 112 -4.77 -3.76 -14.50
CA GLN A 112 -4.59 -4.54 -15.72
C GLN A 112 -4.35 -6.04 -15.43
N VAL A 113 -3.57 -6.35 -14.40
CA VAL A 113 -3.33 -7.74 -13.97
C VAL A 113 -4.63 -8.40 -13.54
N ILE A 114 -5.45 -7.73 -12.71
CA ILE A 114 -6.74 -8.26 -12.27
C ILE A 114 -7.73 -8.39 -13.43
N SER A 115 -7.79 -7.40 -14.33
CA SER A 115 -8.65 -7.45 -15.52
C SER A 115 -8.34 -8.64 -16.42
N ASN A 116 -7.05 -8.93 -16.63
CA ASN A 116 -6.62 -10.11 -17.39
C ASN A 116 -7.03 -11.41 -16.68
N LEU A 117 -6.88 -11.49 -15.35
CA LEU A 117 -7.33 -12.67 -14.58
C LEU A 117 -8.84 -12.90 -14.70
N ILE A 118 -9.64 -11.84 -14.70
CA ILE A 118 -11.09 -11.91 -14.93
C ILE A 118 -11.40 -12.46 -16.33
N SER A 119 -10.79 -11.89 -17.37
CA SER A 119 -10.99 -12.34 -18.77
C SER A 119 -10.65 -13.83 -18.96
N ASN A 120 -9.62 -14.31 -18.26
CA ASN A 120 -9.23 -15.72 -18.30
C ASN A 120 -10.22 -16.66 -17.60
N GLN A 121 -11.12 -16.17 -16.73
CA GLN A 121 -12.21 -16.99 -16.19
C GLN A 121 -13.36 -17.14 -17.18
N PHE A 122 -13.62 -16.14 -18.03
CA PHE A 122 -14.67 -16.20 -19.06
C PHE A 122 -14.24 -16.93 -20.33
N SER A 123 -12.93 -17.11 -20.53
CA SER A 123 -12.38 -17.82 -21.70
C SER A 123 -12.16 -19.33 -21.45
N LYS A 124 -12.55 -19.83 -20.28
CA LYS A 124 -12.56 -21.25 -19.92
C LYS A 124 -13.94 -21.85 -20.15
#